data_AF-A0A935U866-F1
#
_entry.id   AF-A0A935U866-F1
#
_cell.length_a   1.000
_cell.length_b   1.000
_cell.length_c   1.000
_cell.angle_alpha   90.00
_cell.angle_beta   90.00
_cell.angle_gamma   90.00
#
_symmetry.space_group_name_H-M   'P 1'
#
loop_
_entity.id
_entity.type
_entity.pdbx_description
1 polymer ?
#
loop_
_entity_poly.entity_id
_entity_poly.type
_entity_poly.pdbx_seq_one_letter_code
_entity_poly.pdbx_strand_id
1 'polypeptide(L)'
;MRRYAPLALVALLAACPTYDSYKYAAGQDGLMSADDYAAYGPEQAIAMAVGREFGKGEAGETPEGFAKQADAALTYAKKFPQIKTIVADTLGHRLVLTFADGWSTQVTPITDGKSGDETKGLPK
;
A
#
# COMPACT_ATOMS: atom_id res chain seq x y z
N MET A 1 -31.61 35.04 -18.22
CA MET A 1 -31.12 33.65 -18.14
C MET A 1 -29.64 33.52 -17.76
N ARG A 2 -28.78 34.50 -18.09
CA ARG A 2 -27.31 34.48 -17.83
C ARG A 2 -26.86 34.64 -16.35
N ARG A 3 -27.80 34.81 -15.41
CA ARG A 3 -27.54 35.05 -13.97
C ARG A 3 -27.57 33.78 -13.09
N TYR A 4 -28.07 32.66 -13.63
CA TYR A 4 -28.16 31.39 -12.89
C TYR A 4 -27.01 30.42 -13.18
N ALA A 5 -26.16 30.75 -14.17
CA ALA A 5 -24.95 30.01 -14.50
C ALA A 5 -24.01 29.78 -13.30
N PRO A 6 -23.73 30.75 -12.40
CA PRO A 6 -22.87 30.50 -11.24
C PRO A 6 -23.53 29.56 -10.22
N LEU A 7 -24.85 29.63 -10.04
CA LEU A 7 -25.59 28.75 -9.13
C LEU A 7 -25.59 27.29 -9.59
N ALA A 8 -25.71 27.05 -10.90
CA ALA A 8 -25.56 25.71 -11.48
C ALA A 8 -24.15 25.16 -11.28
N LEU A 9 -23.13 26.02 -11.36
CA LEU A 9 -21.72 25.62 -11.16
C LEU A 9 -21.44 25.19 -9.70
N VAL A 10 -22.01 25.90 -8.73
CA VAL A 10 -21.88 25.55 -7.30
C VAL A 10 -22.60 24.23 -6.97
N ALA A 11 -23.78 24.00 -7.56
CA ALA A 11 -24.51 22.73 -7.40
C ALA A 11 -23.75 21.53 -8.01
N LEU A 12 -23.04 21.75 -9.12
CA LEU A 12 -22.18 20.73 -9.75
C LEU A 12 -20.94 20.39 -8.90
N LEU A 13 -20.38 21.36 -8.17
CA LEU A 13 -19.25 21.11 -7.25
C LEU A 13 -19.67 20.33 -5.99
N ALA A 14 -20.90 20.55 -5.50
CA ALA A 14 -21.47 19.80 -4.38
C ALA A 14 -21.92 18.37 -4.76
N ALA A 15 -22.02 18.07 -6.06
CA ALA A 15 -22.32 16.73 -6.57
C ALA A 15 -21.08 15.83 -6.66
N CYS A 16 -19.89 16.31 -6.29
CA CYS A 16 -18.74 15.43 -6.07
C CYS A 16 -19.10 14.45 -4.95
N PRO A 17 -18.99 13.13 -5.18
CA PRO A 17 -19.30 12.15 -4.16
C PRO A 17 -18.41 12.40 -2.93
N THR A 18 -19.04 12.72 -1.81
CA THR A 18 -18.42 12.60 -0.50
C THR A 18 -18.25 11.11 -0.26
N TYR A 19 -17.08 10.57 -0.63
CA TYR A 19 -16.74 9.21 -0.28
C TYR A 19 -16.71 9.10 1.24
N ASP A 20 -17.45 8.13 1.79
CA ASP A 20 -17.26 7.73 3.18
C ASP A 20 -15.80 7.29 3.35
N SER A 21 -15.02 8.12 4.03
CA SER A 21 -13.66 7.78 4.42
C SER A 21 -13.74 6.99 5.71
N TYR A 22 -13.66 5.66 5.58
CA TYR A 22 -13.43 4.79 6.73
C TYR A 22 -11.97 4.93 7.15
N LYS A 23 -11.71 4.83 8.46
CA LYS A 23 -10.32 4.67 8.93
C LYS A 23 -9.73 3.43 8.26
N TYR A 24 -8.58 3.59 7.63
CA TYR A 24 -7.89 2.48 6.98
C TYR A 24 -7.59 1.38 8.00
N ALA A 25 -7.62 0.13 7.56
CA ALA A 25 -7.05 -0.98 8.31
C ALA A 25 -5.52 -0.82 8.31
N ALA A 26 -5.01 0.04 9.19
CA ALA A 26 -3.60 0.37 9.32
C ALA A 26 -2.96 -0.25 10.58
N GLY A 27 -3.76 -0.90 11.43
CA GLY A 27 -3.29 -1.59 12.62
C GLY A 27 -2.89 -3.03 12.33
N GLN A 28 -1.76 -3.46 12.86
CA GLN A 28 -1.34 -4.87 12.85
C GLN A 28 -1.97 -5.68 14.00
N ASP A 29 -2.74 -5.04 14.88
CA ASP A 29 -3.35 -5.67 16.03
C ASP A 29 -4.33 -6.77 15.62
N GLY A 30 -4.14 -7.97 16.19
CA GLY A 30 -4.95 -9.14 15.87
C GLY A 30 -4.60 -9.84 14.55
N LEU A 31 -3.66 -9.30 13.78
CA LEU A 31 -3.06 -10.01 12.65
C LEU A 31 -1.90 -10.89 13.14
N MET A 32 -1.63 -11.94 12.37
CA MET A 32 -0.42 -12.74 12.56
C MET A 32 0.82 -11.86 12.30
N SER A 33 1.91 -12.14 13.01
CA SER A 33 3.15 -11.37 12.83
C SER A 33 3.70 -11.52 11.41
N ALA A 34 4.36 -10.47 10.92
CA ALA A 34 4.98 -10.48 9.59
C ALA A 34 6.02 -11.60 9.44
N ASP A 35 6.76 -11.93 10.51
CA ASP A 35 7.73 -13.03 10.48
C ASP A 35 7.06 -14.41 10.40
N ASP A 36 5.94 -14.61 11.09
CA ASP A 36 5.21 -15.87 11.03
C ASP A 36 4.57 -16.08 9.65
N TYR A 37 4.03 -15.01 9.04
CA TYR A 37 3.53 -15.08 7.67
C TYR A 37 4.64 -15.34 6.65
N ALA A 38 5.79 -14.66 6.81
CA ALA A 38 6.95 -14.85 5.94
C ALA A 38 7.46 -16.31 5.92
N ALA A 39 7.22 -17.07 6.99
CA ALA A 39 7.64 -18.47 7.08
C ALA A 39 6.85 -19.41 6.14
N TYR A 40 5.71 -18.99 5.59
CA TYR A 40 4.92 -19.83 4.69
C TYR A 40 5.52 -20.01 3.30
N GLY A 41 6.44 -19.14 2.88
CA GLY A 41 7.11 -19.29 1.60
C GLY A 41 7.86 -18.04 1.14
N PRO A 42 8.65 -18.15 0.06
CA PRO A 42 9.49 -17.06 -0.43
C PRO A 42 8.67 -15.85 -0.88
N GLU A 43 7.50 -16.07 -1.49
CA GLU A 43 6.65 -14.97 -1.95
C GLU A 43 5.97 -14.25 -0.79
N GLN A 44 5.61 -14.98 0.26
CA GLN A 44 5.10 -14.41 1.52
C GLN A 44 6.20 -13.60 2.21
N ALA A 45 7.43 -14.11 2.26
CA ALA A 45 8.58 -13.36 2.77
C ALA A 45 8.83 -12.06 1.98
N ILE A 46 8.78 -12.11 0.64
CA ILE A 46 8.89 -10.91 -0.19
C ILE A 46 7.77 -9.91 0.13
N ALA A 47 6.51 -10.37 0.21
CA ALA A 47 5.37 -9.51 0.50
C ALA A 47 5.53 -8.78 1.85
N MET A 48 5.98 -9.48 2.90
CA MET A 48 6.23 -8.88 4.21
C MET A 48 7.41 -7.91 4.18
N ALA A 49 8.49 -8.23 3.45
CA ALA A 49 9.62 -7.35 3.30
C ALA A 49 9.26 -6.04 2.59
N VAL A 50 8.45 -6.12 1.52
CA VAL A 50 7.91 -4.93 0.84
C VAL A 50 6.99 -4.14 1.77
N GLY A 51 6.17 -4.82 2.57
CA GLY A 51 5.30 -4.17 3.56
C GLY A 51 6.06 -3.39 4.64
N ARG A 52 7.20 -3.92 5.10
CA ARG A 52 8.10 -3.23 6.05
C ARG A 52 8.71 -1.97 5.46
N GLU A 53 9.18 -2.02 4.23
CA GLU A 53 9.72 -0.83 3.55
C GLU A 53 8.63 0.18 3.20
N PHE A 54 7.40 -0.30 2.97
CA PHE A 54 6.23 0.55 2.82
C PHE A 54 5.88 1.28 4.13
N GLY A 55 5.95 0.60 5.27
CA GLY A 55 5.70 1.18 6.60
C GLY A 55 6.83 2.08 7.11
N LYS A 56 8.09 1.77 6.81
CA LYS A 56 9.27 2.56 7.21
C LYS A 56 9.22 4.01 6.75
N GLY A 57 8.61 4.26 5.59
CA GLY A 57 8.53 5.57 4.99
C GLY A 57 7.49 6.50 5.63
N GLU A 58 6.87 6.15 6.77
CA GLU A 58 5.78 6.90 7.44
C GLU A 58 5.90 8.43 7.29
N ALA A 59 5.27 8.94 6.23
CA ALA A 59 5.30 10.34 5.84
C ALA A 59 3.92 11.00 6.09
N GLY A 60 3.18 10.46 7.07
CA GLY A 60 1.87 10.92 7.50
C GLY A 60 0.72 10.46 6.60
N GLU A 61 -0.51 10.68 7.06
CA GLU A 61 -1.77 10.27 6.42
C GLU A 61 -2.15 11.11 5.18
N THR A 62 -1.19 11.89 4.64
CA THR A 62 -1.42 12.75 3.48
C THR A 62 -1.24 11.98 2.16
N PRO A 63 -1.91 12.37 1.07
CA PRO A 63 -1.67 11.78 -0.25
C PRO A 63 -0.19 11.82 -0.66
N GLU A 64 0.51 12.93 -0.37
CA GLU A 64 1.93 13.09 -0.65
C GLU A 64 2.79 12.15 0.23
N GLY A 65 2.38 11.92 1.48
CA GLY A 65 3.02 10.98 2.38
C GLY A 65 2.91 9.54 1.88
N PHE A 66 1.70 9.14 1.50
CA PHE A 66 1.44 7.84 0.89
C PHE A 66 2.26 7.61 -0.38
N ALA A 67 2.33 8.61 -1.26
CA ALA A 67 3.11 8.52 -2.50
C ALA A 67 4.60 8.24 -2.21
N LYS A 68 5.20 8.92 -1.22
CA LYS A 68 6.60 8.69 -0.82
C LYS A 68 6.82 7.29 -0.24
N GLN A 69 5.89 6.82 0.59
CA GLN A 69 5.94 5.46 1.14
C GLN A 69 5.86 4.41 0.02
N ALA A 70 4.91 4.59 -0.90
CA ALA A 70 4.73 3.71 -2.04
C ALA A 70 5.98 3.71 -2.94
N ASP A 71 6.58 4.87 -3.23
CA ASP A 71 7.81 4.98 -4.02
C ASP A 71 9.00 4.25 -3.38
N ALA A 72 9.14 4.32 -2.05
CA ALA A 72 10.17 3.61 -1.31
C ALA A 72 9.98 2.09 -1.44
N ALA A 73 8.76 1.60 -1.22
CA ALA A 73 8.42 0.19 -1.35
C ALA A 73 8.58 -0.33 -2.79
N LEU A 74 8.15 0.46 -3.78
CA LEU A 74 8.32 0.18 -5.21
C LEU A 74 9.80 0.09 -5.59
N THR A 75 10.63 0.98 -5.05
CA THR A 75 12.07 0.96 -5.30
C THR A 75 12.73 -0.26 -4.68
N TYR A 76 12.35 -0.61 -3.46
CA TYR A 76 12.83 -1.82 -2.77
C TYR A 76 12.38 -3.11 -3.50
N ALA A 77 11.13 -3.16 -3.96
CA ALA A 77 10.57 -4.33 -4.65
C ALA A 77 11.34 -4.72 -5.93
N LYS A 78 12.02 -3.77 -6.59
CA LYS A 78 12.83 -4.02 -7.80
C LYS A 78 13.97 -5.03 -7.57
N LYS A 79 14.35 -5.28 -6.31
CA LYS A 79 15.34 -6.30 -5.94
C LYS A 79 14.86 -7.73 -6.22
N PHE A 80 13.54 -7.96 -6.28
CA PHE A 80 12.95 -9.29 -6.36
C PHE A 80 12.46 -9.61 -7.78
N PRO A 81 13.19 -10.42 -8.57
CA PRO A 81 12.76 -10.80 -9.92
C PRO A 81 11.48 -11.66 -9.93
N GLN A 82 11.07 -12.19 -8.78
CA GLN A 82 9.83 -12.96 -8.64
C GLN A 82 8.59 -12.07 -8.75
N ILE A 83 8.71 -10.76 -8.48
CA ILE A 83 7.62 -9.80 -8.63
C ILE A 83 7.48 -9.44 -10.11
N LYS A 84 6.34 -9.79 -10.68
CA LYS A 84 5.99 -9.45 -12.07
C LYS A 84 5.44 -8.04 -12.19
N THR A 85 4.52 -7.67 -11.30
CA THR A 85 3.96 -6.31 -11.24
C THR A 85 3.71 -5.90 -9.81
N ILE A 86 3.82 -4.60 -9.57
CA ILE A 86 3.45 -3.97 -8.31
C ILE A 86 2.69 -2.69 -8.62
N VAL A 87 1.51 -2.54 -8.01
CA VAL A 87 0.59 -1.41 -8.26
C VAL A 87 0.19 -0.79 -6.94
N ALA A 88 0.27 0.55 -6.86
CA ALA A 88 -0.27 1.29 -5.72
C ALA A 88 -1.79 1.47 -5.88
N ASP A 89 -2.56 0.93 -4.93
CA ASP A 89 -3.99 1.18 -4.79
C ASP A 89 -4.15 2.36 -3.82
N THR A 90 -4.25 3.56 -4.39
CA THR A 90 -4.35 4.80 -3.64
C THR A 90 -5.66 4.93 -2.86
N LEU A 91 -6.75 4.28 -3.31
CA LEU A 91 -8.01 4.27 -2.57
C LEU A 91 -7.95 3.33 -1.38
N GLY A 92 -7.34 2.16 -1.55
CA GLY A 92 -7.18 1.15 -0.50
C GLY A 92 -5.97 1.36 0.42
N HIS A 93 -5.15 2.39 0.18
CA HIS A 93 -3.90 2.67 0.89
C HIS A 93 -3.00 1.43 1.02
N ARG A 94 -2.87 0.68 -0.07
CA ARG A 94 -2.14 -0.59 -0.12
C ARG A 94 -1.39 -0.74 -1.44
N LEU A 95 -0.48 -1.70 -1.47
CA LEU A 95 0.16 -2.17 -2.69
C LEU A 95 -0.45 -3.51 -3.08
N VAL A 96 -0.54 -3.77 -4.37
CA VAL A 96 -0.90 -5.08 -4.92
C VAL A 96 0.32 -5.62 -5.65
N LEU A 97 0.84 -6.74 -5.17
CA LEU A 97 1.95 -7.46 -5.78
C LEU A 97 1.39 -8.64 -6.56
N THR A 98 1.88 -8.84 -7.78
CA THR A 98 1.63 -10.04 -8.58
C THR A 98 2.97 -10.70 -8.86
N PHE A 99 3.07 -11.99 -8.56
CA PHE A 99 4.27 -12.80 -8.75
C PHE A 99 4.28 -13.46 -10.13
N ALA A 100 5.44 -14.01 -10.50
CA ALA A 100 5.66 -14.61 -11.81
C ALA A 100 4.75 -15.82 -12.10
N ASP A 101 4.33 -16.55 -11.05
CA ASP A 101 3.44 -17.70 -11.13
C ASP A 101 1.94 -17.31 -11.26
N GLY A 102 1.63 -16.01 -11.15
CA GLY A 102 0.28 -15.46 -11.20
C GLY A 102 -0.37 -15.24 -9.84
N TRP A 103 0.26 -15.63 -8.73
CA TRP A 103 -0.23 -15.30 -7.40
C TRP A 103 -0.24 -13.79 -7.19
N SER A 104 -1.29 -13.27 -6.55
CA SER A 104 -1.39 -11.85 -6.24
C SER A 104 -1.80 -11.65 -4.79
N THR A 105 -1.15 -10.70 -4.13
CA THR A 105 -1.39 -10.39 -2.72
C THR A 105 -1.42 -8.89 -2.47
N GLN A 106 -2.13 -8.51 -1.42
CA GLN A 106 -2.22 -7.13 -0.96
C GLN A 106 -1.22 -6.93 0.17
N VAL A 107 -0.50 -5.82 0.12
CA VAL A 107 0.50 -5.44 1.11
C VAL A 107 0.12 -4.10 1.69
N THR A 108 -0.18 -4.09 2.98
CA THR A 108 -0.36 -2.86 3.77
C THR A 108 0.97 -2.45 4.40
N PRO A 109 1.10 -1.20 4.86
CA PRO A 109 2.26 -0.76 5.61
C PRO A 109 2.46 -1.61 6.89
N ILE A 110 3.70 -2.01 7.17
CA ILE A 110 4.08 -2.76 8.37
C ILE A 110 5.02 -1.92 9.22
N THR A 111 4.63 -1.61 10.46
CA THR A 111 5.36 -0.73 11.39
C THR A 111 5.93 -1.50 12.60
N ASP A 112 6.44 -2.71 12.36
CA ASP A 112 7.03 -3.59 13.40
C ASP A 112 8.48 -3.22 13.79
N GLY A 113 8.99 -2.10 13.28
CA GLY A 113 10.34 -1.58 13.56
C GLY A 113 11.46 -2.25 12.76
N LYS A 114 11.16 -3.19 11.88
CA LYS A 114 12.16 -3.91 11.06
C LYS A 114 12.22 -3.37 9.64
N SER A 115 13.38 -3.52 9.01
CA SER A 115 13.55 -3.33 7.57
C SER A 115 13.07 -4.52 6.76
N GLY A 116 12.85 -4.29 5.46
CA GLY A 116 12.54 -5.37 4.53
C GLY A 116 13.64 -6.43 4.52
N ASP A 117 14.91 -6.02 4.52
CA ASP A 117 16.08 -6.92 4.44
C ASP A 117 16.22 -7.79 5.71
N GLU A 118 15.59 -7.42 6.83
CA GLU A 118 15.51 -8.22 8.06
C GLU A 118 14.44 -9.31 8.02
N THR A 119 13.70 -9.43 6.92
CA THR A 119 12.64 -10.44 6.77
C THR A 119 13.23 -11.82 6.55
N LYS A 120 12.82 -12.77 7.39
CA LYS A 120 13.24 -14.17 7.28
C LYS A 120 12.62 -14.81 6.04
N GLY A 121 13.35 -15.73 5.40
CA GLY A 121 12.84 -16.51 4.28
C GLY A 121 12.93 -15.82 2.91
N LEU A 122 13.58 -14.64 2.82
CA LEU A 122 13.81 -13.98 1.54
C LEU A 122 14.66 -14.87 0.61
N PRO A 123 14.30 -14.96 -0.68
CA PRO A 123 15.10 -15.65 -1.67
C PRO A 123 16.45 -14.93 -1.84
N LYS A 124 17.51 -15.72 -2.00
CA LYS A 124 18.88 -15.24 -2.24
C LYS A 124 19.11 -14.91 -3.71
#